data_AF-A0A4R4YPJ5-F1
#
_entry.id   AF-A0A4R4YPJ5-F1
#
_cell.length_a   1.000
_cell.length_b   1.000
_cell.length_c   1.000
_cell.angle_alpha   90.00
_cell.angle_beta   90.00
_cell.angle_gamma   90.00
#
_symmetry.space_group_name_H-M   'P 1'
#
loop_
_entity.id
_entity.type
_entity.pdbx_description
1 polymer ?
#
loop_
_entity_poly.entity_id
_entity_poly.type
_entity_poly.pdbx_seq_one_letter_code
_entity_poly.pdbx_strand_id
1 'polypeptide(L)'
;MLGRFTVRPADDGSDGFGVWDGAVNGWRASGLSTEVEANRMASELEVQYDTHGPRPADAVRRIDPPQAVQRVERSAGQLDVWIRHNGVWLGRFITDDGAVTWIPGSHLRPL
;
A
#
# COMPACT_ATOMS: atom_id res chain seq x y z
N MET A 1 8.15 -5.83 -1.93
CA MET A 1 7.48 -6.64 -2.97
C MET A 1 6.11 -6.02 -3.10
N LEU A 2 5.40 -6.17 -4.21
CA LEU A 2 3.99 -5.81 -4.25
C LEU A 2 3.23 -7.08 -4.59
N GLY A 3 2.13 -7.32 -3.87
CA GLY A 3 1.28 -8.49 -4.06
C GLY A 3 1.64 -9.68 -3.16
N ARG A 4 2.48 -9.49 -2.12
CA ARG A 4 2.66 -10.51 -1.08
C ARG A 4 1.45 -10.55 -0.16
N PHE A 5 0.98 -9.36 0.23
CA PHE A 5 -0.18 -9.18 1.08
C PHE A 5 -1.41 -8.92 0.20
N THR A 6 -2.34 -9.86 0.19
CA THR A 6 -3.55 -9.79 -0.63
C THR A 6 -4.78 -9.61 0.24
N VAL A 7 -5.63 -8.65 -0.09
CA VAL A 7 -6.95 -8.52 0.54
C VAL A 7 -7.88 -9.61 0.01
N ARG A 8 -8.59 -10.26 0.93
CA ARG A 8 -9.55 -11.33 0.62
C ARG A 8 -10.74 -11.22 1.58
N PRO A 9 -11.94 -11.69 1.19
CA PRO A 9 -13.00 -11.96 2.16
C PRO A 9 -12.46 -12.89 3.26
N ALA A 10 -12.75 -12.58 4.52
CA ALA A 10 -12.31 -13.41 5.64
C ALA A 10 -13.02 -14.78 5.58
N ASP A 11 -12.30 -15.86 5.89
CA ASP A 11 -12.85 -17.22 5.95
C ASP A 11 -13.31 -17.63 7.36
N ASP A 12 -13.29 -16.68 8.30
CA ASP A 12 -13.68 -16.86 9.71
C ASP A 12 -15.19 -16.70 9.95
N GLY A 13 -15.98 -16.51 8.89
CA GLY A 13 -17.43 -16.32 8.96
C GLY A 13 -17.86 -14.93 9.42
N SER A 14 -16.91 -14.01 9.66
CA SER A 14 -17.23 -12.59 9.61
C SER A 14 -17.41 -12.22 8.13
N ASP A 15 -18.53 -11.60 7.75
CA ASP A 15 -18.74 -11.07 6.39
C ASP A 15 -17.79 -9.88 6.06
N GLY A 16 -16.60 -9.88 6.66
CA GLY A 16 -15.56 -8.88 6.54
C GLY A 16 -14.42 -9.30 5.62
N PHE A 17 -13.36 -8.52 5.68
CA PHE A 17 -12.14 -8.66 4.90
C PHE A 17 -10.97 -9.04 5.80
N GLY A 18 -9.94 -9.62 5.21
CA GLY A 18 -8.68 -9.88 5.86
C GLY A 18 -7.51 -9.65 4.92
N VAL A 19 -6.31 -9.69 5.49
CA VAL A 19 -5.06 -9.59 4.74
C VAL A 19 -4.34 -10.94 4.79
N TRP A 20 -4.26 -11.60 3.64
CA TRP A 20 -3.57 -12.88 3.48
C TRP A 20 -2.11 -12.66 3.05
N ASP A 21 -1.16 -13.30 3.73
CA ASP A 21 0.24 -13.35 3.34
C ASP A 21 0.53 -14.64 2.56
N GLY A 22 0.70 -14.51 1.24
CA GLY A 22 0.94 -15.64 0.35
C GLY A 22 2.28 -16.36 0.58
N ALA A 23 3.24 -15.73 1.24
CA ALA A 23 4.55 -16.36 1.48
C ALA A 23 4.55 -17.34 2.66
N VAL A 24 3.64 -17.15 3.62
CA VAL A 24 3.48 -18.04 4.79
C VAL A 24 2.17 -18.82 4.77
N ASN A 25 1.34 -18.60 3.75
CA ASN A 25 0.00 -19.18 3.62
C ASN A 25 -0.84 -18.98 4.89
N GLY A 26 -0.99 -17.73 5.32
CA GLY A 26 -1.76 -17.42 6.51
C GLY A 26 -2.28 -15.99 6.57
N TRP A 27 -3.27 -15.79 7.43
CA TRP A 27 -3.83 -14.47 7.73
C TRP A 27 -2.87 -13.63 8.58
N ARG A 28 -2.68 -12.38 8.17
CA ARG A 28 -2.04 -11.33 8.99
C ARG A 28 -3.06 -10.52 9.78
N ALA A 29 -4.29 -10.45 9.29
CA ALA A 29 -5.45 -9.90 9.95
C ALA A 29 -6.73 -10.50 9.34
N SER A 30 -7.78 -10.61 10.14
CA SER A 30 -9.14 -10.98 9.73
C SER A 30 -10.16 -10.12 10.49
N GLY A 31 -11.44 -10.19 10.11
CA GLY A 31 -12.51 -9.43 10.76
C GLY A 31 -12.51 -7.92 10.49
N LEU A 32 -11.87 -7.46 9.41
CA LEU A 32 -11.88 -6.04 9.02
C LEU A 32 -13.21 -5.70 8.36
N SER A 33 -13.83 -4.60 8.78
CA SER A 33 -15.20 -4.26 8.36
C SER A 33 -15.28 -3.78 6.91
N THR A 34 -14.17 -3.29 6.34
CA THR A 34 -14.15 -2.72 4.99
C THR A 34 -12.93 -3.15 4.20
N GLU A 35 -13.12 -3.23 2.88
CA GLU A 35 -12.03 -3.50 1.94
C GLU A 35 -10.97 -2.38 1.92
N VAL A 36 -11.38 -1.14 2.16
CA VAL A 36 -10.46 0.03 2.24
C VAL A 36 -9.50 -0.12 3.42
N GLU A 37 -10.01 -0.49 4.59
CA GLU A 37 -9.19 -0.77 5.78
C GLU A 37 -8.21 -1.91 5.53
N ALA A 38 -8.68 -3.00 4.91
CA ALA A 38 -7.83 -4.12 4.54
C ALA A 38 -6.73 -3.74 3.54
N ASN A 39 -7.05 -2.93 2.53
CA ASN A 39 -6.06 -2.44 1.56
C ASN A 39 -5.03 -1.52 2.20
N ARG A 40 -5.45 -0.66 3.13
CA ARG A 40 -4.54 0.19 3.88
C ARG A 40 -3.56 -0.64 4.71
N MET A 41 -4.08 -1.64 5.42
CA MET A 41 -3.25 -2.56 6.21
C MET A 41 -2.29 -3.37 5.33
N ALA A 42 -2.77 -3.91 4.21
CA ALA A 42 -1.93 -4.62 3.24
C ALA A 42 -0.80 -3.72 2.72
N SER A 43 -1.12 -2.46 2.38
CA SER A 43 -0.10 -1.50 1.92
C SER A 43 0.97 -1.21 2.98
N GLU A 44 0.59 -1.16 4.26
CA GLU A 44 1.52 -0.92 5.35
C GLU A 44 2.43 -2.13 5.59
N LEU A 45 1.86 -3.34 5.49
CA LEU A 45 2.65 -4.58 5.55
C LEU A 45 3.65 -4.66 4.38
N GLU A 46 3.26 -4.24 3.17
CA GLU A 46 4.20 -4.17 2.04
C GLU A 46 5.35 -3.19 2.33
N VAL A 47 5.06 -2.02 2.91
CA VAL A 47 6.09 -1.04 3.30
C VAL A 47 7.01 -1.59 4.38
N GLN A 48 6.47 -2.21 5.44
CA GLN A 48 7.27 -2.82 6.50
C GLN A 48 8.17 -3.93 5.95
N TYR A 49 7.61 -4.77 5.07
CA TYR A 49 8.38 -5.81 4.41
C TYR A 49 9.48 -5.23 3.51
N ASP A 50 9.21 -4.18 2.73
CA ASP A 50 10.23 -3.54 1.91
C ASP A 50 11.29 -2.78 2.75
N THR A 51 10.94 -2.35 3.95
CA THR A 51 11.85 -1.66 4.89
C THR A 51 12.80 -2.64 5.60
N HIS A 52 12.30 -3.81 6.00
CA HIS A 52 13.06 -4.79 6.80
C HIS A 52 13.46 -6.06 6.02
N GLY A 53 13.00 -6.20 4.78
CA GLY A 53 13.28 -7.36 3.93
C GLY A 53 14.65 -7.30 3.26
N PRO A 54 14.94 -8.20 2.30
CA PRO A 54 16.25 -8.34 1.67
C PRO A 54 16.60 -7.22 0.67
N ARG A 55 15.92 -6.07 0.72
CA ARG A 55 16.17 -4.94 -0.18
C ARG A 55 17.16 -3.94 0.43
N PRO A 56 17.89 -3.19 -0.39
CA PRO A 56 18.76 -2.14 0.13
C PRO A 56 17.92 -1.07 0.84
N ALA A 57 18.45 -0.49 1.93
CA ALA A 57 17.74 0.49 2.75
C ALA A 57 17.28 1.74 1.96
N ASP A 58 17.92 2.04 0.82
CA ASP A 58 17.54 3.15 -0.05
C ASP A 58 16.32 2.85 -0.94
N ALA A 59 15.75 1.65 -0.86
CA ALA A 59 14.60 1.20 -1.64
C ALA A 59 13.25 1.65 -1.07
N VAL A 60 13.23 2.25 0.12
CA VAL A 60 12.03 2.85 0.74
C VAL A 60 12.36 4.27 1.17
N ARG A 61 11.46 5.23 0.88
CA ARG A 61 11.58 6.62 1.32
C ARG A 61 10.24 7.11 1.86
N ARG A 62 10.14 7.29 3.17
CA ARG A 62 8.97 7.90 3.79
C ARG A 62 9.01 9.42 3.60
N ILE A 63 7.84 10.02 3.46
CA ILE A 63 7.61 11.45 3.33
C ILE A 63 6.76 11.88 4.53
N ASP A 64 7.35 12.69 5.40
CA ASP A 64 6.71 13.20 6.61
C ASP A 64 7.01 14.72 6.72
N PRO A 65 5.98 15.58 6.68
CA PRO A 65 4.56 15.27 6.54
C PRO A 65 4.20 14.75 5.14
N PRO A 66 3.12 13.96 4.98
CA PRO A 66 2.62 13.53 3.67
C PRO A 66 2.45 14.72 2.71
N GLN A 67 2.83 14.51 1.45
CA GLN A 67 2.79 15.54 0.43
C GLN A 67 1.51 15.44 -0.40
N ALA A 68 0.85 16.58 -0.61
CA ALA A 68 -0.27 16.67 -1.55
C ALA A 68 0.25 16.50 -2.99
N VAL A 69 -0.34 15.58 -3.73
CA VAL A 69 0.02 15.29 -5.13
C VAL A 69 -1.22 15.09 -5.98
N GLN A 70 -1.08 15.32 -7.28
CA GLN A 70 -2.06 15.01 -8.29
C GLN A 70 -1.56 13.86 -9.17
N ARG A 71 -2.44 12.91 -9.45
CA ARG A 71 -2.22 11.93 -10.52
C ARG A 71 -2.57 12.56 -11.87
N VAL A 72 -1.73 12.35 -12.87
CA VAL A 72 -1.97 12.86 -14.25
C VAL A 72 -3.42 12.56 -14.66
N GLU A 73 -4.18 13.62 -14.96
CA GLU A 73 -5.59 13.60 -15.39
C GLU A 73 -6.64 13.13 -14.34
N ARG A 74 -6.32 13.13 -13.04
CA ARG A 74 -7.26 12.71 -11.97
C ARG A 74 -7.26 13.63 -10.73
N SER A 75 -8.00 13.18 -9.71
CA SER A 75 -8.14 13.74 -8.36
C SER A 75 -6.80 13.92 -7.63
N ALA A 76 -6.79 14.91 -6.73
CA ALA A 76 -5.75 15.10 -5.74
C ALA A 76 -5.75 13.96 -4.70
N GLY A 77 -4.64 13.80 -4.01
CA GLY A 77 -4.50 12.89 -2.89
C GLY A 77 -3.19 13.12 -2.16
N GLN A 78 -2.87 12.22 -1.24
CA GLN A 78 -1.67 12.28 -0.41
C GLN A 78 -0.65 11.24 -0.86
N LEU A 79 0.62 11.60 -0.76
CA LEU A 79 1.77 10.74 -0.96
C LEU A 79 2.61 10.73 0.32
N ASP A 80 2.79 9.57 0.92
CA ASP A 80 3.50 9.42 2.20
C ASP A 80 4.71 8.47 2.13
N VAL A 81 4.83 7.65 1.08
CA VAL A 81 5.99 6.76 0.92
C VAL A 81 6.26 6.44 -0.54
N TRP A 82 7.55 6.35 -0.86
CA TRP A 82 8.07 5.75 -2.07
C TRP A 82 8.66 4.38 -1.78
N ILE A 83 8.37 3.40 -2.64
CA ILE A 83 9.06 2.11 -2.66
C ILE A 83 9.66 1.87 -4.04
N ARG A 84 10.75 1.11 -4.08
CA ARG A 84 11.36 0.67 -5.34
C ARG A 84 10.89 -0.74 -5.69
N HIS A 85 10.20 -0.89 -6.81
CA HIS A 85 9.69 -2.17 -7.30
C HIS A 85 10.12 -2.40 -8.75
N ASN A 86 10.80 -3.52 -9.03
CA ASN A 86 11.34 -3.86 -10.35
C ASN A 86 12.12 -2.71 -11.02
N GLY A 87 12.95 -2.02 -10.22
CA GLY A 87 13.75 -0.88 -10.69
C GLY A 87 13.02 0.46 -10.75
N VAL A 88 11.69 0.47 -10.68
CA VAL A 88 10.83 1.65 -10.77
C VAL A 88 10.43 2.18 -9.39
N TRP A 89 10.36 3.49 -9.24
CA TRP A 89 9.83 4.15 -8.05
C TRP A 89 8.30 4.23 -8.12
N LEU A 90 7.64 3.65 -7.11
CA LEU A 90 6.20 3.70 -6.93
C LEU A 90 5.89 4.51 -5.67
N GLY A 91 4.97 5.46 -5.79
CA GLY A 91 4.46 6.25 -4.67
C GLY A 91 3.16 5.65 -4.17
N ARG A 92 3.00 5.55 -2.85
CA ARG A 92 1.72 5.22 -2.22
C ARG A 92 0.82 6.45 -2.30
N PHE A 93 -0.17 6.38 -3.17
CA PHE A 93 -1.18 7.42 -3.33
C PHE A 93 -2.40 7.06 -2.50
N ILE A 94 -2.82 7.98 -1.63
CA ILE A 94 -3.99 7.85 -0.76
C ILE A 94 -5.01 8.89 -1.21
N THR A 95 -6.18 8.44 -1.65
CA THR A 95 -7.30 9.32 -2.00
C THR A 95 -8.01 9.85 -0.74
N ASP A 96 -8.87 10.85 -0.91
CA ASP A 96 -9.61 11.47 0.22
C ASP A 96 -10.55 10.49 0.95
N ASP A 97 -11.00 9.42 0.27
CA ASP A 97 -11.78 8.32 0.85
C ASP A 97 -10.90 7.26 1.56
N GLY A 98 -9.58 7.45 1.58
CA GLY A 98 -8.61 6.56 2.21
C GLY A 98 -8.21 5.36 1.37
N ALA A 99 -8.69 5.22 0.14
CA ALA A 99 -8.25 4.16 -0.75
C ALA A 99 -6.77 4.33 -1.13
N VAL A 100 -6.05 3.20 -1.20
CA VAL A 100 -4.61 3.19 -1.45
C VAL A 100 -4.33 2.61 -2.84
N THR A 101 -3.45 3.26 -3.59
CA THR A 101 -2.95 2.75 -4.88
C THR A 101 -1.47 3.04 -5.03
N TRP A 102 -0.72 2.12 -5.61
CA TRP A 102 0.69 2.33 -5.97
C TRP A 102 0.80 2.92 -7.37
N ILE A 103 1.34 4.13 -7.48
CA ILE A 103 1.41 4.88 -8.74
C ILE A 103 2.87 5.10 -9.14
N PRO A 104 3.25 4.86 -10.41
CA PRO A 104 4.58 5.23 -10.90
C PRO A 104 4.88 6.71 -10.66
N GLY A 105 6.08 7.02 -10.17
CA GLY A 105 6.46 8.41 -9.89
C GLY A 105 6.36 9.35 -11.10
N SER A 106 6.53 8.81 -12.31
CA SER A 106 6.32 9.54 -13.57
C SER A 106 4.89 10.08 -13.74
N HIS A 107 3.91 9.50 -13.05
CA HIS A 107 2.49 9.86 -13.12
C HIS A 107 2.01 10.70 -11.92
N LEU A 108 2.89 11.04 -10.98
CA LEU A 108 2.58 11.92 -9.85
C LEU A 108 3.18 13.30 -10.11
N ARG A 109 2.42 14.34 -9.75
CA ARG A 109 2.84 15.74 -9.82
C ARG A 109 2.57 16.41 -8.46
N PRO A 110 3.52 17.18 -7.91
CA PRO A 110 3.24 18.04 -6.76
C PRO A 110 2.06 18.99 -7.05
N LEU A 111 1.25 19.25 -6.03
CA LEU A 111 0.28 20.34 -6.02
C LEU A 111 0.90 21.63 -5.49
#